data_AF-A0A937TJ09-F1
#
_entry.id   AF-A0A937TJ09-F1
#
_cell.length_a   1.000
_cell.length_b   1.000
_cell.length_c   1.000
_cell.angle_alpha   90.00
_cell.angle_beta   90.00
_cell.angle_gamma   90.00
#
_symmetry.space_group_name_H-M   'P 1'
#
loop_
_entity.id
_entity.type
_entity.pdbx_description
1 polymer ?
#
loop_
_entity_poly.entity_id
_entity_poly.type
_entity_poly.pdbx_seq_one_letter_code
_entity_poly.pdbx_strand_id
1 'polypeptide(L)'
;MVNTSNQEGLVQFLVTYFKLKHLVCLIILTAFFISCLSGYKKKKFYNDDGKLVMQEWYDKNSLKSNITFLDDIHNDYISVSYYEDGRLMDSAKYINDTVDGLRKFYEANSELMHFENYKNGFLNGFHKAIYSNGITSFEGYRLNGYKAGEWKFHYSDGRPITYEYYDSTGKIKYFRKYNEEGEAVKVSGSGLISIYPENKSIRVSDTLRGYVEAAIPPACKVILSIKEAVDEQNPDNFFITELKKSKIEWNRKFGSAGMKNLIFKINIKDLKSGKEEEYIAEQKINVKAD
;
A
#
# COMPACT_ATOMS: atom_id res chain seq x y z
N MET A 1 16.68 64.09 75.26
CA MET A 1 15.77 63.95 74.11
C MET A 1 16.49 63.11 73.07
N VAL A 2 16.24 61.80 73.07
CA VAL A 2 16.90 60.84 72.16
C VAL A 2 16.08 60.76 70.87
N ASN A 3 16.80 60.72 69.76
CA ASN A 3 16.38 61.05 68.39
C ASN A 3 15.37 60.03 67.81
N THR A 4 14.07 60.29 67.97
CA THR A 4 12.96 59.44 67.46
C THR A 4 12.83 59.47 65.93
N SER A 5 13.33 60.51 65.26
CA SER A 5 13.27 60.63 63.79
C SER A 5 14.09 59.57 63.06
N ASN A 6 15.16 59.06 63.68
CA ASN A 6 16.06 58.10 63.07
C ASN A 6 15.51 56.65 63.10
N GLN A 7 14.64 56.33 64.07
CA GLN A 7 14.02 55.00 64.15
C GLN A 7 12.90 54.82 63.13
N GLU A 8 12.08 55.84 62.89
CA GLU A 8 11.01 55.78 61.88
C GLU A 8 11.59 55.64 60.46
N GLY A 9 12.65 56.39 60.13
CA GLY A 9 13.35 56.29 58.85
C GLY A 9 13.97 54.91 58.62
N LEU A 10 14.54 54.29 59.66
CA LEU A 10 15.07 52.92 59.58
C LEU A 10 13.97 51.87 59.36
N VAL A 11 12.82 52.01 60.05
CA VAL A 11 11.68 51.10 59.86
C VAL A 11 11.10 51.24 58.45
N GLN A 12 10.95 52.47 57.94
CA GLN A 12 10.45 52.72 56.60
C GLN A 12 11.43 52.20 55.51
N PHE A 13 12.74 52.35 55.74
CA PHE A 13 13.78 51.81 54.87
C PHE A 13 13.75 50.29 54.84
N LEU A 14 13.65 49.63 56.00
CA LEU A 14 13.57 48.18 56.10
C LEU A 14 12.30 47.63 55.41
N VAL A 15 11.13 48.23 55.63
CA VAL A 15 9.88 47.82 54.96
C VAL A 15 9.99 47.96 53.44
N THR A 16 10.59 49.05 52.95
CA THR A 16 10.79 49.29 51.51
C THR A 16 11.78 48.28 50.93
N TYR A 17 12.87 48.00 51.65
CA TYR A 17 13.87 47.00 51.28
C TYR A 17 13.28 45.57 51.21
N PHE A 18 12.45 45.18 52.17
CA PHE A 18 11.76 43.89 52.16
C PHE A 18 10.75 43.78 51.01
N LYS A 19 9.97 44.84 50.74
CA LYS A 19 9.06 44.88 49.57
C LYS A 19 9.81 44.78 48.25
N LEU A 20 10.95 45.47 48.13
CA LEU A 20 11.80 45.41 46.94
C LEU A 20 12.43 44.03 46.75
N LYS A 21 12.89 43.37 47.82
CA LYS A 21 13.39 41.98 47.78
C LYS A 21 12.30 40.99 47.35
N HIS A 22 11.08 41.11 47.89
CA HIS A 22 9.97 40.26 47.48
C HIS A 22 9.56 40.49 46.02
N LEU A 23 9.56 41.74 45.56
CA LEU A 23 9.25 42.08 44.17
C LEU A 23 10.30 41.52 43.21
N VAL A 24 11.59 41.66 43.52
CA VAL A 24 12.69 41.08 42.73
C VAL A 24 12.60 39.55 42.70
N CYS A 25 12.29 38.92 43.83
CA CYS A 25 12.09 37.47 43.92
C CYS A 25 10.90 37.00 43.04
N LEU A 26 9.79 37.75 43.05
CA LEU A 26 8.61 37.47 42.22
C LEU A 26 8.91 37.65 40.71
N ILE A 27 9.70 38.66 40.33
CA ILE A 27 10.15 38.89 38.96
C ILE A 27 11.08 37.76 38.50
N ILE A 28 11.99 37.29 39.35
CA ILE A 28 12.86 36.15 39.04
C ILE A 28 12.07 34.84 38.92
N LEU A 29 11.10 34.60 39.82
CA LEU A 29 10.20 33.45 39.75
C LEU A 29 9.36 33.47 38.48
N THR A 30 8.75 34.60 38.13
CA THR A 30 7.95 34.74 36.91
C THR A 30 8.80 34.63 35.65
N ALA A 31 10.01 35.21 35.62
CA ALA A 31 10.96 35.03 34.52
C ALA A 31 11.41 33.56 34.36
N PHE A 32 11.59 32.84 35.48
CA PHE A 32 11.89 31.41 35.49
C PHE A 32 10.71 30.59 34.93
N PHE A 33 9.47 30.89 35.34
CA PHE A 33 8.26 30.25 34.80
C PHE A 33 8.05 30.54 33.31
N ILE A 34 8.35 31.75 32.83
CA ILE A 34 8.27 32.12 31.40
C ILE A 34 9.35 31.37 30.59
N SER A 35 10.56 31.22 31.11
CA SER A 35 11.63 30.45 30.44
C SER A 35 11.36 28.95 30.38
N CYS A 36 10.57 28.41 31.31
CA CYS A 36 10.12 27.01 31.32
C CYS A 36 8.97 26.72 30.34
N LEU A 37 8.37 27.73 29.70
CA LEU A 37 7.31 27.55 28.70
C LEU A 37 7.84 27.34 27.27
N SER A 38 9.14 27.54 27.01
CA SER A 38 9.74 27.40 25.67
C SER A 38 10.52 26.09 25.44
N GLY A 39 10.40 25.12 26.34
CA GLY A 39 11.25 23.93 26.38
C GLY A 39 10.89 22.87 25.33
N TYR A 40 11.79 22.71 24.35
CA TYR A 40 11.96 21.62 23.37
C TYR A 40 11.08 21.66 22.10
N LYS A 41 11.58 22.34 21.06
CA LYS A 41 11.10 22.14 19.67
C LYS A 41 11.76 20.94 18.98
N LYS A 42 12.96 20.54 19.42
CA LYS A 42 13.74 19.42 18.87
C LYS A 42 14.56 18.72 19.95
N LYS A 43 14.79 17.40 19.83
CA LYS A 43 15.64 16.58 20.71
C LYS A 43 16.42 15.55 19.90
N LYS A 44 17.69 15.27 20.26
CA LYS A 44 18.51 14.19 19.68
C LYS A 44 19.00 13.24 20.77
N PHE A 45 19.00 11.94 20.50
CA PHE A 45 19.47 10.89 21.42
C PHE A 45 19.72 9.58 20.67
N TYR A 46 20.38 8.62 21.29
CA TYR A 46 20.52 7.25 20.77
C TYR A 46 19.44 6.35 21.39
N ASN A 47 18.76 5.54 20.58
CA ASN A 47 17.79 4.55 21.06
C ASN A 47 18.50 3.29 21.60
N ASP A 48 17.72 2.31 22.07
CA ASP A 48 18.23 1.05 22.63
C ASP A 48 19.04 0.22 21.61
N ASP A 49 18.78 0.40 20.32
CA ASP A 49 19.54 -0.22 19.22
C ASP A 49 20.83 0.54 18.86
N GLY A 50 21.16 1.60 19.61
CA GLY A 50 22.32 2.47 19.33
C GLY A 50 22.16 3.34 18.09
N LYS A 51 20.94 3.54 17.57
CA LYS A 51 20.65 4.40 16.43
C LYS A 51 20.36 5.82 16.85
N LEU A 52 20.89 6.80 16.11
CA LEU A 52 20.62 8.21 16.36
C LEU A 52 19.17 8.54 15.96
N VAL A 53 18.43 9.11 16.90
CA VAL A 53 17.05 9.56 16.72
C VAL A 53 16.98 11.07 16.92
N MET A 54 16.30 11.75 16.00
CA MET A 54 15.88 13.14 16.14
C MET A 54 14.37 13.20 16.29
N GLN A 55 13.88 13.99 17.24
CA GLN A 55 12.46 14.24 17.43
C GLN A 55 12.17 15.73 17.32
N GLU A 56 11.03 16.08 16.74
CA GLU A 56 10.46 17.43 16.75
C GLU A 56 9.07 17.39 17.37
N TRP A 57 8.69 18.44 18.07
CA TRP A 57 7.43 18.52 18.82
C TRP A 57 6.67 19.81 18.47
N TYR A 58 5.34 19.75 18.44
CA TYR A 58 4.49 20.94 18.34
C TYR A 58 4.50 21.70 19.68
N ASP A 59 4.34 20.96 20.77
CA ASP A 59 4.32 21.44 22.16
C ASP A 59 4.90 20.38 23.11
N LYS A 60 4.75 20.55 24.43
CA LYS A 60 5.31 19.64 25.45
C LYS A 60 4.79 18.19 25.39
N ASN A 61 3.62 17.97 24.81
CA ASN A 61 2.90 16.69 24.81
C ASN A 61 2.67 16.15 23.39
N SER A 62 2.78 16.99 22.36
CA SER A 62 2.41 16.64 20.98
C SER A 62 3.66 16.43 20.11
N LEU A 63 4.03 15.17 19.86
CA LEU A 63 5.14 14.82 18.96
C LEU A 63 4.76 15.17 17.52
N LYS A 64 5.62 15.91 16.82
CA LYS A 64 5.43 16.31 15.42
C LYS A 64 6.06 15.31 14.46
N SER A 65 7.30 14.92 14.74
CA SER A 65 8.02 13.95 13.90
C SER A 65 9.17 13.30 14.64
N ASN A 66 9.60 12.15 14.14
CA ASN A 66 10.87 11.55 14.49
C ASN A 66 11.59 11.05 13.23
N ILE A 67 12.92 11.09 13.28
CA ILE A 67 13.81 10.56 12.26
C ILE A 67 14.79 9.64 12.97
N THR A 68 14.84 8.38 12.56
CA THR A 68 15.82 7.39 13.03
C THR A 68 16.83 7.16 11.91
N PHE A 69 18.08 7.54 12.12
CA PHE A 69 19.15 7.30 11.16
C PHE A 69 19.62 5.86 11.23
N LEU A 70 19.77 5.23 10.06
CA LEU A 70 20.11 3.82 9.91
C LEU A 70 21.61 3.61 9.73
N ASP A 71 22.33 4.64 9.28
CA ASP A 71 23.77 4.67 9.03
C ASP A 71 24.47 5.83 9.76
N ASP A 72 25.80 5.74 9.87
CA ASP A 72 26.61 6.72 10.61
C ASP A 72 26.83 8.03 9.84
N ILE A 73 26.71 7.98 8.52
CA ILE A 73 26.78 9.16 7.64
C ILE A 73 25.42 9.81 7.40
N HIS A 74 24.35 9.24 7.98
CA HIS A 74 22.99 9.77 7.99
C HIS A 74 22.31 9.90 6.61
N ASN A 75 22.69 9.08 5.62
CA ASN A 75 22.05 9.05 4.30
C ASN A 75 20.77 8.20 4.28
N ASP A 76 20.70 7.22 5.18
CA ASP A 76 19.59 6.28 5.27
C ASP A 76 18.82 6.52 6.57
N TYR A 77 17.51 6.67 6.49
CA TYR A 77 16.69 6.98 7.67
C TYR A 77 15.25 6.51 7.55
N ILE A 78 14.61 6.33 8.70
CA ILE A 78 13.16 6.19 8.81
C ILE A 78 12.62 7.51 9.33
N SER A 79 11.69 8.12 8.61
CA SER A 79 10.96 9.30 9.04
C SER A 79 9.53 8.91 9.40
N VAL A 80 9.04 9.41 10.53
CA VAL A 80 7.65 9.31 10.95
C VAL A 80 7.17 10.68 11.38
N SER A 81 6.01 11.10 10.93
CA SER A 81 5.40 12.38 11.26
C SER A 81 3.95 12.20 11.67
N TYR A 82 3.45 13.13 12.49
CA TYR A 82 2.15 13.06 13.11
C TYR A 82 1.42 14.40 13.00
N TYR A 83 0.09 14.34 12.96
CA TYR A 83 -0.77 15.49 13.21
C TYR A 83 -0.68 15.90 14.69
N GLU A 84 -1.13 17.11 15.02
CA GLU A 84 -1.09 17.63 16.40
C GLU A 84 -1.92 16.77 17.38
N ASP A 85 -2.95 16.08 16.88
CA ASP A 85 -3.75 15.11 17.63
C ASP A 85 -3.08 13.73 17.82
N GLY A 86 -1.84 13.57 17.36
CA GLY A 86 -1.05 12.34 17.49
C GLY A 86 -1.35 11.27 16.44
N ARG A 87 -2.31 11.48 15.53
CA ARG A 87 -2.52 10.55 14.40
C ARG A 87 -1.30 10.56 13.49
N LEU A 88 -0.92 9.37 13.00
CA LEU A 88 0.11 9.24 11.97
C LEU A 88 -0.23 10.17 10.79
N MET A 89 0.73 10.92 10.28
CA MET A 89 0.59 11.73 9.07
C MET A 89 1.31 11.05 7.90
N ASP A 90 2.58 10.69 8.09
CA ASP A 90 3.42 10.00 7.11
C ASP A 90 4.48 9.15 7.82
N SER A 91 4.78 7.96 7.29
CA SER A 91 5.90 7.13 7.69
C SER A 91 6.54 6.54 6.44
N ALA A 92 7.86 6.71 6.29
CA ALA A 92 8.62 6.19 5.17
C ALA A 92 10.07 5.89 5.57
N LYS A 93 10.68 4.93 4.88
CA LYS A 93 12.11 4.70 4.90
C LYS A 93 12.74 5.33 3.66
N TYR A 94 13.90 5.93 3.85
CA TYR A 94 14.71 6.59 2.83
C TYR A 94 16.09 5.92 2.78
N ILE A 95 16.56 5.68 1.55
CA ILE A 95 17.91 5.20 1.25
C ILE A 95 18.53 6.21 0.30
N ASN A 96 19.64 6.85 0.70
CA ASN A 96 20.24 7.98 -0.03
C ASN A 96 19.17 9.04 -0.44
N ASP A 97 18.40 9.52 0.54
CA ASP A 97 17.30 10.49 0.36
C ASP A 97 16.15 10.06 -0.57
N THR A 98 16.14 8.78 -0.97
CA THR A 98 15.13 8.23 -1.88
C THR A 98 14.23 7.27 -1.11
N VAL A 99 12.90 7.45 -1.22
CA VAL A 99 11.94 6.56 -0.55
C VAL A 99 12.10 5.11 -1.03
N ASP A 100 12.16 4.18 -0.08
CA ASP A 100 12.38 2.76 -0.33
C ASP A 100 11.63 1.90 0.68
N GLY A 101 10.87 0.91 0.18
CA GLY A 101 9.99 0.07 0.99
C GLY A 101 8.62 0.68 1.24
N LEU A 102 7.99 0.27 2.35
CA LEU A 102 6.61 0.64 2.68
C LEU A 102 6.53 2.07 3.21
N ARG A 103 5.72 2.89 2.54
CA ARG A 103 5.25 4.20 3.00
C ARG A 103 3.79 4.09 3.46
N LYS A 104 3.48 4.73 4.58
CA LYS A 104 2.11 4.86 5.12
C LYS A 104 1.80 6.32 5.34
N PHE A 105 0.69 6.82 4.83
CA PHE A 105 0.33 8.23 5.03
C PHE A 105 -1.17 8.45 4.92
N TYR A 106 -1.67 9.56 5.46
CA TYR A 106 -3.01 10.02 5.16
C TYR A 106 -2.96 10.99 3.99
N GLU A 107 -3.86 10.81 3.04
CA GLU A 107 -4.02 11.76 1.94
C GLU A 107 -4.53 13.12 2.47
N ALA A 108 -4.00 14.20 1.92
CA ALA A 108 -4.34 15.55 2.37
C ALA A 108 -5.84 15.83 2.17
N ASN A 109 -6.50 16.33 3.22
CA ASN A 109 -7.95 16.64 3.23
C ASN A 109 -8.86 15.43 2.94
N SER A 110 -8.36 14.21 3.13
CA SER A 110 -9.07 12.97 2.89
C SER A 110 -9.02 12.09 4.15
N GLU A 111 -10.01 11.21 4.30
CA GLU A 111 -10.04 10.20 5.36
C GLU A 111 -9.33 8.90 4.95
N LEU A 112 -8.62 8.90 3.81
CA LEU A 112 -7.92 7.74 3.30
C LEU A 112 -6.51 7.62 3.89
N MET A 113 -6.22 6.46 4.48
CA MET A 113 -4.86 6.01 4.78
C MET A 113 -4.34 5.17 3.62
N HIS A 114 -3.19 5.57 3.08
CA HIS A 114 -2.47 4.91 2.00
C HIS A 114 -1.35 4.03 2.53
N PHE A 115 -1.11 2.93 1.82
CA PHE A 115 -0.01 1.99 1.98
C PHE A 115 0.61 1.80 0.61
N GLU A 116 1.83 2.29 0.44
CA GLU A 116 2.51 2.33 -0.85
C GLU A 116 3.89 1.68 -0.72
N ASN A 117 4.20 0.70 -1.56
CA ASN A 117 5.55 0.15 -1.61
C ASN A 117 6.39 0.85 -2.69
N TYR A 118 7.58 1.29 -2.30
CA TYR A 118 8.55 1.94 -3.17
C TYR A 118 9.79 1.06 -3.35
N LYS A 119 10.43 1.21 -4.51
CA LYS A 119 11.76 0.66 -4.78
C LYS A 119 12.54 1.67 -5.62
N ASN A 120 13.69 2.10 -5.13
CA ASN A 120 14.51 3.13 -5.79
C ASN A 120 13.70 4.40 -6.13
N GLY A 121 12.78 4.82 -5.24
CA GLY A 121 11.97 6.03 -5.43
C GLY A 121 10.74 5.88 -6.32
N PHE A 122 10.56 4.72 -6.97
CA PHE A 122 9.38 4.43 -7.79
C PHE A 122 8.40 3.55 -7.02
N LEU A 123 7.10 3.85 -7.14
CA LEU A 123 6.05 2.97 -6.66
C LEU A 123 6.17 1.61 -7.36
N ASN A 124 6.50 0.57 -6.58
CA ASN A 124 6.77 -0.76 -7.08
C ASN A 124 6.41 -1.79 -6.01
N GLY A 125 5.35 -2.54 -6.27
CA GLY A 125 4.75 -3.47 -5.31
C GLY A 125 3.33 -3.08 -4.95
N PHE A 126 2.89 -3.52 -3.76
CA PHE A 126 1.51 -3.37 -3.33
C PHE A 126 1.16 -1.89 -3.05
N HIS A 127 -0.03 -1.48 -3.48
CA HIS A 127 -0.61 -0.18 -3.21
C HIS A 127 -2.05 -0.35 -2.76
N LYS A 128 -2.38 0.19 -1.58
CA LYS A 128 -3.69 0.10 -0.95
C LYS A 128 -4.09 1.41 -0.29
N ALA A 129 -5.36 1.78 -0.38
CA ALA A 129 -5.95 2.85 0.41
C ALA A 129 -7.12 2.31 1.23
N ILE A 130 -7.27 2.79 2.45
CA ILE A 130 -8.28 2.35 3.43
C ILE A 130 -9.02 3.58 3.95
N TYR A 131 -10.35 3.52 4.00
CA TYR A 131 -11.18 4.55 4.63
C TYR A 131 -11.01 4.56 6.14
N SER A 132 -11.43 5.65 6.79
CA SER A 132 -11.44 5.82 8.25
C SER A 132 -12.16 4.68 8.99
N ASN A 133 -13.17 4.07 8.38
CA ASN A 133 -13.91 2.94 8.94
C ASN A 133 -13.23 1.56 8.77
N GLY A 134 -12.03 1.52 8.19
CA GLY A 134 -11.24 0.30 7.99
C GLY A 134 -11.53 -0.47 6.70
N ILE A 135 -12.50 -0.03 5.89
CA ILE A 135 -12.81 -0.66 4.60
C ILE A 135 -11.78 -0.24 3.54
N THR A 136 -11.32 -1.21 2.75
CA THR A 136 -10.39 -0.94 1.64
C THR A 136 -11.08 -0.14 0.54
N SER A 137 -10.62 1.09 0.28
CA SER A 137 -11.06 1.90 -0.86
C SER A 137 -10.55 1.32 -2.17
N PHE A 138 -9.26 1.05 -2.25
CA PHE A 138 -8.71 0.29 -3.36
C PHE A 138 -7.47 -0.48 -2.96
N GLU A 139 -7.16 -1.52 -3.73
CA GLU A 139 -5.90 -2.25 -3.64
C GLU A 139 -5.49 -2.80 -5.00
N GLY A 140 -4.18 -2.91 -5.20
CA GLY A 140 -3.57 -3.49 -6.38
C GLY A 140 -2.06 -3.43 -6.33
N TYR A 141 -1.41 -3.73 -7.45
CA TYR A 141 0.05 -3.66 -7.57
C TYR A 141 0.46 -2.57 -8.55
N ARG A 142 1.60 -1.94 -8.29
CA ARG A 142 2.29 -1.07 -9.23
C ARG A 142 3.62 -1.68 -9.68
N LEU A 143 3.97 -1.46 -10.93
CA LEU A 143 5.28 -1.81 -11.49
C LEU A 143 5.86 -0.54 -12.12
N ASN A 144 6.99 -0.06 -11.59
CA ASN A 144 7.67 1.16 -12.04
C ASN A 144 6.73 2.38 -12.15
N GLY A 145 5.85 2.55 -11.16
CA GLY A 145 4.87 3.63 -11.12
C GLY A 145 3.53 3.32 -11.79
N TYR A 146 3.46 2.39 -12.74
CA TYR A 146 2.22 2.05 -13.46
C TYR A 146 1.39 1.01 -12.71
N LYS A 147 0.05 1.08 -12.83
CA LYS A 147 -0.82 0.00 -12.35
C LYS A 147 -0.47 -1.30 -13.09
N ALA A 148 -0.40 -2.42 -12.38
CA ALA A 148 -0.15 -3.75 -12.94
C ALA A 148 -1.00 -4.79 -12.23
N GLY A 149 -1.40 -5.85 -12.95
CA GLY A 149 -2.21 -6.93 -12.41
C GLY A 149 -3.61 -6.47 -12.02
N GLU A 150 -4.18 -7.14 -11.02
CA GLU A 150 -5.53 -6.85 -10.53
C GLU A 150 -5.59 -5.57 -9.68
N TRP A 151 -6.65 -4.80 -9.88
CA TRP A 151 -7.03 -3.65 -9.07
C TRP A 151 -8.50 -3.74 -8.72
N LYS A 152 -8.80 -3.53 -7.44
CA LYS A 152 -10.17 -3.57 -6.89
C LYS A 152 -10.47 -2.24 -6.24
N PHE A 153 -11.64 -1.67 -6.54
CA PHE A 153 -12.11 -0.41 -5.97
C PHE A 153 -13.45 -0.64 -5.29
N HIS A 154 -13.65 -0.04 -4.12
CA HIS A 154 -14.87 -0.16 -3.32
C HIS A 154 -15.26 1.19 -2.72
N TYR A 155 -16.56 1.35 -2.49
CA TYR A 155 -17.10 2.42 -1.67
C TYR A 155 -16.78 2.21 -0.19
N SER A 156 -16.98 3.24 0.63
CA SER A 156 -16.77 3.16 2.07
C SER A 156 -17.69 2.19 2.79
N ASP A 157 -18.78 1.74 2.16
CA ASP A 157 -19.65 0.67 2.65
C ASP A 157 -19.22 -0.74 2.18
N GLY A 158 -18.12 -0.85 1.42
CA GLY A 158 -17.57 -2.11 0.92
C GLY A 158 -18.16 -2.58 -0.41
N ARG A 159 -19.14 -1.87 -0.98
CA ARG A 159 -19.68 -2.20 -2.31
C ARG A 159 -18.61 -2.03 -3.39
N PRO A 160 -18.46 -2.98 -4.34
CA PRO A 160 -17.49 -2.85 -5.42
C PRO A 160 -17.87 -1.70 -6.37
N ILE A 161 -16.88 -0.95 -6.82
CA ILE A 161 -17.00 0.13 -7.82
C ILE A 161 -16.52 -0.41 -9.17
N THR A 162 -15.25 -0.82 -9.22
CA THR A 162 -14.61 -1.38 -10.41
C THR A 162 -13.64 -2.50 -10.07
N TYR A 163 -13.52 -3.43 -11.00
CA TYR A 163 -12.42 -4.38 -11.10
C TYR A 163 -11.67 -4.14 -12.38
N GLU A 164 -10.36 -4.00 -12.30
CA GLU A 164 -9.49 -3.67 -13.42
C GLU A 164 -8.32 -4.65 -13.45
N TYR A 165 -7.89 -5.04 -14.64
CA TYR A 165 -6.65 -5.80 -14.83
C TYR A 165 -5.74 -5.07 -15.82
N TYR A 166 -4.49 -4.85 -15.43
CA TYR A 166 -3.48 -4.18 -16.23
C TYR A 166 -2.33 -5.13 -16.60
N ASP A 167 -1.79 -5.00 -17.80
CA ASP A 167 -0.52 -5.65 -18.14
C ASP A 167 0.69 -4.93 -17.52
N SER A 168 1.90 -5.46 -17.72
CA SER A 168 3.14 -4.91 -17.18
C SER A 168 3.51 -3.52 -17.73
N THR A 169 2.84 -3.04 -18.78
CA THR A 169 3.04 -1.71 -19.36
C THR A 169 2.05 -0.68 -18.83
N GLY A 170 1.12 -1.09 -17.97
CA GLY A 170 0.05 -0.22 -17.47
C GLY A 170 -1.14 -0.10 -18.41
N LYS A 171 -1.23 -0.95 -19.44
CA LYS A 171 -2.40 -0.98 -20.34
C LYS A 171 -3.49 -1.85 -19.74
N ILE A 172 -4.71 -1.32 -19.72
CA ILE A 172 -5.88 -2.06 -19.24
C ILE A 172 -6.23 -3.21 -20.21
N LYS A 173 -6.43 -4.40 -19.66
CA LYS A 173 -6.72 -5.65 -20.39
C LYS A 173 -8.12 -6.17 -20.11
N TYR A 174 -8.61 -5.94 -18.90
CA TYR A 174 -9.98 -6.25 -18.49
C TYR A 174 -10.50 -5.16 -17.56
N PHE A 175 -11.79 -4.86 -17.69
CA PHE A 175 -12.48 -3.86 -16.89
C PHE A 175 -13.90 -4.34 -16.62
N ARG A 176 -14.34 -4.20 -15.38
CA ARG A 176 -15.72 -4.45 -14.95
C ARG A 176 -16.16 -3.36 -13.99
N LYS A 177 -17.30 -2.72 -14.28
CA LYS A 177 -17.94 -1.70 -13.42
C LYS A 177 -19.22 -2.26 -12.85
N TYR A 178 -19.50 -1.90 -11.59
CA TYR A 178 -20.67 -2.34 -10.85
C TYR A 178 -21.64 -1.17 -10.59
N ASN A 179 -22.92 -1.48 -10.40
CA ASN A 179 -23.93 -0.55 -9.87
C ASN A 179 -23.99 -0.63 -8.34
N GLU A 180 -24.95 0.11 -7.76
CA GLU A 180 -25.19 0.16 -6.32
C GLU A 180 -25.66 -1.17 -5.72
N GLU A 181 -26.28 -2.01 -6.54
CA GLU A 181 -26.65 -3.37 -6.19
C GLU A 181 -25.47 -4.35 -6.31
N GLY A 182 -24.29 -3.90 -6.76
CA GLY A 182 -23.12 -4.76 -6.96
C GLY A 182 -23.23 -5.70 -8.16
N GLU A 183 -24.13 -5.43 -9.09
CA GLU A 183 -24.24 -6.12 -10.38
C GLU A 183 -23.32 -5.46 -11.42
N ALA A 184 -22.74 -6.25 -12.31
CA ALA A 184 -21.92 -5.73 -13.39
C ALA A 184 -22.79 -5.00 -14.44
N VAL A 185 -22.49 -3.72 -14.68
CA VAL A 185 -23.18 -2.87 -15.67
C VAL A 185 -22.33 -2.57 -16.90
N LYS A 186 -21.02 -2.75 -16.82
CA LYS A 186 -20.12 -2.60 -17.96
C LYS A 186 -18.95 -3.57 -17.83
N VAL A 187 -18.70 -4.32 -18.90
CA VAL A 187 -17.55 -5.22 -19.04
C VAL A 187 -16.81 -4.86 -20.32
N SER A 188 -15.48 -4.87 -20.28
CA SER A 188 -14.64 -4.66 -21.46
C SER A 188 -13.38 -5.50 -21.35
N GLY A 189 -12.94 -6.05 -22.48
CA GLY A 189 -11.80 -6.94 -22.55
C GLY A 189 -12.17 -8.41 -22.40
N SER A 190 -11.16 -9.27 -22.52
CA SER A 190 -11.30 -10.71 -22.29
C SER A 190 -10.94 -11.03 -20.85
N GLY A 191 -11.73 -11.90 -20.19
CA GLY A 191 -11.37 -12.43 -18.87
C GLY A 191 -10.09 -13.29 -18.92
N LEU A 192 -9.69 -13.73 -20.11
CA LEU A 192 -8.44 -14.44 -20.39
C LEU A 192 -7.37 -13.42 -20.84
N ILE A 193 -6.44 -13.08 -19.95
CA ILE A 193 -5.51 -11.95 -20.11
C ILE A 193 -4.28 -12.34 -20.91
N SER A 194 -3.65 -13.46 -20.55
CA SER A 194 -2.42 -13.94 -21.17
C SER A 194 -2.36 -15.46 -21.12
N ILE A 195 -1.85 -16.07 -22.19
CA ILE A 195 -1.53 -17.49 -22.26
C ILE A 195 -0.06 -17.57 -22.66
N TYR A 196 0.74 -18.22 -21.83
CA TYR A 196 2.16 -18.36 -22.06
C TYR A 196 2.59 -19.83 -21.96
N PRO A 197 2.78 -20.52 -23.09
CA PRO A 197 3.56 -21.75 -23.11
C PRO A 197 5.05 -21.42 -23.03
N GLU A 198 5.82 -22.16 -22.23
CA GLU A 198 7.29 -21.97 -22.14
C GLU A 198 7.97 -22.19 -23.48
N ASN A 199 7.46 -23.13 -24.27
CA ASN A 199 7.98 -23.48 -25.59
C ASN A 199 6.83 -23.58 -26.61
N LYS A 200 7.05 -23.07 -27.82
CA LYS A 200 6.13 -23.26 -28.94
C LYS A 200 6.37 -24.57 -29.70
N SER A 201 7.50 -25.24 -29.43
CA SER A 201 7.81 -26.56 -29.96
C SER A 201 8.54 -27.41 -28.93
N ILE A 202 8.15 -28.67 -28.78
CA ILE A 202 8.73 -29.64 -27.85
C ILE A 202 8.80 -31.03 -28.52
N ARG A 203 9.53 -31.98 -27.94
CA ARG A 203 9.46 -33.40 -28.32
C ARG A 203 8.31 -34.13 -27.62
N VAL A 204 7.94 -35.32 -28.10
CA VAL A 204 6.95 -36.19 -27.45
C VAL A 204 7.37 -36.59 -26.03
N SER A 205 8.67 -36.83 -25.81
CA SER A 205 9.23 -37.15 -24.49
C SER A 205 9.16 -36.00 -23.48
N ASP A 206 9.07 -34.75 -23.95
CA ASP A 206 9.06 -33.56 -23.12
C ASP A 206 7.69 -33.32 -22.45
N THR A 207 7.69 -32.45 -21.44
CA THR A 207 6.45 -31.92 -20.84
C THR A 207 6.35 -30.45 -21.17
N LEU A 208 5.30 -30.05 -21.88
CA LEU A 208 5.00 -28.63 -22.08
C LEU A 208 4.50 -28.05 -20.76
N ARG A 209 5.07 -26.92 -20.36
CA ARG A 209 4.61 -26.14 -19.21
C ARG A 209 4.22 -24.75 -19.67
N GLY A 210 3.39 -24.10 -18.89
CA GLY A 210 2.99 -22.73 -19.14
C GLY A 210 2.21 -22.13 -17.99
N TYR A 211 1.80 -20.89 -18.17
CA TYR A 211 0.85 -20.24 -17.28
C TYR A 211 -0.25 -19.54 -18.07
N VAL A 212 -1.36 -19.32 -17.38
CA VAL A 212 -2.48 -18.49 -17.81
C VAL A 212 -2.64 -17.38 -16.79
N GLU A 213 -2.81 -16.15 -17.28
CA GLU A 213 -3.29 -15.04 -16.47
C GLU A 213 -4.73 -14.71 -16.85
N ALA A 214 -5.56 -14.53 -15.83
CA ALA A 214 -6.99 -14.34 -15.97
C ALA A 214 -7.54 -13.35 -14.95
N ALA A 215 -8.61 -12.66 -15.33
CA ALA A 215 -9.41 -11.82 -14.46
C ALA A 215 -10.17 -12.68 -13.45
N ILE A 216 -10.19 -12.23 -12.19
CA ILE A 216 -10.99 -12.80 -11.10
C ILE A 216 -11.77 -11.66 -10.44
N PRO A 217 -12.88 -11.22 -11.07
CA PRO A 217 -13.66 -10.13 -10.51
C PRO A 217 -14.28 -10.51 -9.15
N PRO A 218 -14.51 -9.55 -8.24
CA PRO A 218 -15.23 -9.79 -7.00
C PRO A 218 -16.57 -10.50 -7.21
N ALA A 219 -16.94 -11.33 -6.25
CA ALA A 219 -18.20 -12.09 -6.24
C ALA A 219 -18.43 -12.97 -7.49
N CYS A 220 -17.35 -13.40 -8.16
CA CYS A 220 -17.42 -14.30 -9.30
C CYS A 220 -16.77 -15.64 -9.02
N LYS A 221 -17.36 -16.71 -9.56
CA LYS A 221 -16.71 -18.01 -9.71
C LYS A 221 -16.10 -18.07 -11.10
N VAL A 222 -14.79 -18.30 -11.16
CA VAL A 222 -14.04 -18.31 -12.41
C VAL A 222 -13.45 -19.69 -12.64
N ILE A 223 -13.88 -20.37 -13.70
CA ILE A 223 -13.38 -21.69 -14.08
C ILE A 223 -12.50 -21.56 -15.32
N LEU A 224 -11.27 -22.04 -15.24
CA LEU A 224 -10.40 -22.25 -16.39
C LEU A 224 -10.47 -23.71 -16.81
N SER A 225 -10.71 -23.97 -18.10
CA SER A 225 -10.55 -25.27 -18.73
C SER A 225 -9.56 -25.19 -19.88
N ILE A 226 -8.64 -26.15 -19.98
CA ILE A 226 -7.71 -26.29 -21.09
C ILE A 226 -7.91 -27.68 -21.70
N LYS A 227 -8.02 -27.71 -23.02
CA LYS A 227 -8.28 -28.94 -23.78
C LYS A 227 -7.49 -28.96 -25.08
N GLU A 228 -7.24 -30.14 -25.61
CA GLU A 228 -6.72 -30.30 -26.97
C GLU A 228 -7.91 -30.37 -27.94
N ALA A 229 -7.86 -29.60 -29.03
CA ALA A 229 -8.84 -29.70 -30.11
C ALA A 229 -8.56 -30.98 -30.90
N VAL A 230 -9.14 -32.09 -30.45
CA VAL A 230 -9.33 -33.31 -31.23
C VAL A 230 -10.75 -33.22 -31.81
N ASP A 231 -10.99 -33.62 -33.07
CA ASP A 231 -12.24 -33.49 -33.85
C ASP A 231 -13.48 -33.15 -33.00
N GLU A 232 -14.20 -32.08 -33.37
CA GLU A 232 -15.19 -31.28 -32.60
C GLU A 232 -16.15 -32.03 -31.65
N GLN A 233 -16.27 -33.34 -31.79
CA GLN A 233 -17.14 -34.25 -31.05
C GLN A 233 -16.52 -34.80 -29.75
N ASN A 234 -15.20 -34.74 -29.51
CA ASN A 234 -14.63 -35.27 -28.25
C ASN A 234 -13.32 -34.60 -27.78
N PRO A 235 -13.39 -33.36 -27.26
CA PRO A 235 -12.21 -32.68 -26.74
C PRO A 235 -11.82 -33.22 -25.35
N ASP A 236 -10.61 -33.78 -25.23
CA ASP A 236 -10.02 -34.21 -23.95
C ASP A 236 -9.67 -33.00 -23.08
N ASN A 237 -10.51 -32.71 -22.08
CA ASN A 237 -10.24 -31.71 -21.05
C ASN A 237 -9.17 -32.26 -20.10
N PHE A 238 -7.91 -31.91 -20.31
CA PHE A 238 -6.81 -32.35 -19.45
C PHE A 238 -6.59 -31.45 -18.23
N PHE A 239 -7.20 -30.26 -18.21
CA PHE A 239 -7.06 -29.31 -17.10
C PHE A 239 -8.37 -28.56 -16.87
N ILE A 240 -8.91 -28.61 -15.65
CA ILE A 240 -10.03 -27.79 -15.21
C ILE A 240 -9.78 -27.35 -13.78
N THR A 241 -9.89 -26.06 -13.49
CA THR A 241 -9.74 -25.56 -12.12
C THR A 241 -10.55 -24.27 -11.89
N GLU A 242 -10.96 -24.08 -10.64
CA GLU A 242 -11.50 -22.80 -10.18
C GLU A 242 -10.35 -21.88 -9.78
N LEU A 243 -10.30 -20.68 -10.35
CA LEU A 243 -9.21 -19.76 -10.11
C LEU A 243 -9.34 -19.07 -8.75
N LYS A 244 -8.32 -19.23 -7.92
CA LYS A 244 -8.15 -18.50 -6.64
C LYS A 244 -7.08 -17.40 -6.72
N LYS A 245 -6.25 -17.44 -7.75
CA LYS A 245 -5.21 -16.45 -8.06
C LYS A 245 -5.22 -16.20 -9.56
N SER A 246 -4.95 -14.96 -9.97
CA SER A 246 -5.03 -14.54 -11.37
C SER A 246 -4.07 -15.31 -12.28
N LYS A 247 -2.93 -15.77 -11.74
CA LYS A 247 -1.90 -16.51 -12.47
C LYS A 247 -1.86 -17.98 -12.05
N ILE A 248 -2.10 -18.88 -13.00
CA ILE A 248 -2.16 -20.33 -12.79
C ILE A 248 -1.21 -21.03 -13.75
N GLU A 249 -0.44 -21.97 -13.23
CA GLU A 249 0.44 -22.83 -14.01
C GLU A 249 -0.32 -24.07 -14.50
N TRP A 250 0.07 -24.55 -15.68
CA TRP A 250 -0.45 -25.77 -16.27
C TRP A 250 0.68 -26.53 -16.96
N ASN A 251 0.49 -27.83 -17.16
CA ASN A 251 1.40 -28.64 -17.94
C ASN A 251 0.65 -29.72 -18.73
N ARG A 252 1.28 -30.22 -19.78
CA ARG A 252 0.75 -31.28 -20.64
C ARG A 252 1.89 -32.11 -21.23
N LYS A 253 1.74 -33.42 -21.16
CA LYS A 253 2.47 -34.39 -21.99
C LYS A 253 1.60 -34.78 -23.18
N PHE A 254 2.21 -34.91 -24.35
CA PHE A 254 1.51 -35.32 -25.57
C PHE A 254 1.85 -36.77 -25.92
N GLY A 255 0.84 -37.54 -26.34
CA GLY A 255 1.02 -38.93 -26.72
C GLY A 255 1.49 -39.13 -28.18
N SER A 256 1.50 -38.07 -28.99
CA SER A 256 1.85 -38.15 -30.41
C SER A 256 2.43 -36.84 -30.94
N ALA A 257 3.29 -36.96 -31.94
CA ALA A 257 3.80 -35.83 -32.70
C ALA A 257 2.69 -35.19 -33.57
N GLY A 258 2.93 -33.96 -34.00
CA GLY A 258 2.04 -33.18 -34.85
C GLY A 258 1.77 -31.78 -34.30
N MET A 259 1.01 -31.01 -35.09
CA MET A 259 0.52 -29.71 -34.65
C MET A 259 -0.67 -29.91 -33.71
N LYS A 260 -0.48 -29.56 -32.44
CA LYS A 260 -1.51 -29.62 -31.41
C LYS A 260 -2.16 -28.26 -31.25
N ASN A 261 -3.48 -28.19 -31.26
CA ASN A 261 -4.22 -26.96 -30.98
C ASN A 261 -4.81 -27.04 -29.58
N LEU A 262 -4.34 -26.20 -28.68
CA LEU A 262 -4.85 -26.11 -27.32
C LEU A 262 -5.91 -25.01 -27.24
N ILE A 263 -7.07 -25.33 -26.70
CA ILE A 263 -8.16 -24.40 -26.45
C ILE A 263 -8.18 -24.07 -24.96
N PHE A 264 -8.04 -22.79 -24.65
CA PHE A 264 -8.15 -22.22 -23.32
C PHE A 264 -9.51 -21.55 -23.23
N LYS A 265 -10.32 -21.98 -22.28
CA LYS A 265 -11.64 -21.42 -22.03
C LYS A 265 -11.75 -20.98 -20.59
N ILE A 266 -12.25 -19.77 -20.39
CA ILE A 266 -12.61 -19.27 -19.07
C ILE A 266 -14.11 -19.00 -19.02
N ASN A 267 -14.77 -19.48 -17.96
CA ASN A 267 -16.15 -19.14 -17.64
C ASN A 267 -16.14 -18.31 -16.36
N ILE A 268 -16.65 -17.09 -16.43
CA ILE A 268 -16.82 -16.19 -15.29
C ILE A 268 -18.31 -16.16 -14.97
N LYS A 269 -18.69 -16.78 -13.85
CA LYS A 269 -20.05 -16.75 -13.33
C LYS A 269 -20.17 -15.72 -12.23
N ASP A 270 -20.99 -14.70 -12.46
CA ASP A 270 -21.38 -13.74 -11.44
C ASP A 270 -22.31 -14.41 -10.43
N LEU A 271 -21.89 -14.50 -9.16
CA LEU A 271 -22.61 -15.28 -8.16
C LEU A 271 -23.89 -14.60 -7.67
N LYS A 272 -24.03 -13.29 -7.90
CA LYS A 272 -25.21 -12.53 -7.48
C LYS A 272 -26.31 -12.58 -8.54
N SER A 273 -25.96 -12.24 -9.78
CA SER A 273 -26.91 -12.20 -10.89
C SER A 273 -27.08 -13.55 -11.60
N GLY A 274 -26.17 -14.50 -11.39
CA GLY A 274 -26.12 -15.78 -12.10
C GLY A 274 -25.65 -15.68 -13.55
N LYS A 275 -25.37 -14.47 -14.06
CA LYS A 275 -24.89 -14.24 -15.43
C LYS A 275 -23.53 -14.89 -15.64
N GLU A 276 -23.36 -15.51 -16.80
CA GLU A 276 -22.10 -16.15 -17.19
C GLU A 276 -21.49 -15.45 -18.39
N GLU A 277 -20.17 -15.28 -18.34
CA GLU A 277 -19.34 -14.79 -19.43
C GLU A 277 -18.37 -15.89 -19.84
N GLU A 278 -18.20 -16.09 -21.14
CA GLU A 278 -17.30 -17.11 -21.68
C GLU A 278 -16.29 -16.47 -22.63
N TYR A 279 -15.01 -16.79 -22.42
CA TYR A 279 -13.93 -16.35 -23.30
C TYR A 279 -13.08 -17.55 -23.71
N ILE A 280 -12.72 -17.60 -24.99
CA ILE A 280 -11.96 -18.69 -25.58
C ILE A 280 -10.73 -18.11 -26.30
N ALA A 281 -9.59 -18.77 -26.16
CA ALA A 281 -8.43 -18.53 -27.00
C ALA A 281 -7.76 -19.84 -27.38
N GLU A 282 -7.01 -19.81 -28.48
CA GLU A 282 -6.33 -20.97 -29.02
C GLU A 282 -4.82 -20.77 -29.06
N GLN A 283 -4.07 -21.85 -28.83
CA GLN A 283 -2.62 -21.87 -28.93
C GLN A 283 -2.17 -23.12 -29.67
N LYS A 284 -1.51 -22.91 -30.81
CA LYS A 284 -0.86 -23.99 -31.55
C LYS A 284 0.51 -24.30 -30.97
N ILE A 285 0.81 -25.58 -30.80
CA ILE A 285 2.08 -26.14 -30.32
C ILE A 285 2.58 -27.17 -31.33
N ASN A 286 3.85 -27.10 -31.70
CA ASN A 286 4.48 -28.08 -32.57
C ASN A 286 5.16 -29.19 -31.76
N VAL A 287 4.56 -30.38 -31.71
CA VAL A 287 5.13 -31.55 -31.04
C VAL A 287 5.91 -32.40 -32.06
N LYS A 288 7.21 -32.54 -31.87
CA LYS A 288 8.09 -33.33 -32.74
C LYS A 288 8.22 -34.75 -32.21
N ALA A 289 8.45 -35.70 -33.11
CA ALA A 289 8.97 -37.00 -32.70
C ALA A 289 10.32 -36.83 -31.99
N ASP A 290 10.69 -37.79 -31.14
CA ASP A 290 11.92 -37.75 -30.36
C ASP A 290 13.20 -37.70 -31.21
#